data_AF-A0A5N5PFX5-F1
#
_entry.id   AF-A0A5N5PFX5-F1
#
_cell.length_a   1.000
_cell.length_b   1.000
_cell.length_c   1.000
_cell.angle_alpha   90.00
_cell.angle_beta   90.00
_cell.angle_gamma   90.00
#
_symmetry.space_group_name_H-M   'P 1'
#
loop_
_entity.id
_entity.type
_entity.pdbx_description
1 polymer ?
#
loop_
_entity_poly.entity_id
_entity_poly.type
_entity_poly.pdbx_seq_one_letter_code
_entity_poly.pdbx_strand_id
1 'polypeptide(L)'
;MSSSQSTSTTLDSQATTYSLLTTLLTLLLLGAGGYFAYQQGYLDPLIEKAGVLVFKAKAVAEAKEMQAEGLKAGEDFVGSQLKGNQQADQVKEGLGGIGGLKKEL
;
A
#
# COMPACT_ATOMS: atom_id res chain seq x y z
N MET A 1 57.16 32.33 15.14
CA MET A 1 56.20 31.20 15.22
C MET A 1 54.80 31.60 14.71
N SER A 2 54.66 32.55 13.79
CA SER A 2 53.36 33.07 13.32
C SER A 2 52.96 32.55 11.92
N SER A 3 53.93 32.11 11.12
CA SER A 3 53.71 31.68 9.72
C SER A 3 53.06 30.31 9.56
N SER A 4 53.27 29.40 10.52
CA SER A 4 52.75 28.03 10.46
C SER A 4 51.26 27.91 10.82
N GLN A 5 50.70 28.90 11.54
CA GLN A 5 49.30 28.86 11.96
C GLN A 5 48.36 29.45 10.90
N SER A 6 48.81 30.44 10.13
CA SER A 6 48.02 30.99 9.01
C SER A 6 47.92 30.05 7.81
N THR A 7 48.89 29.15 7.66
CA THR A 7 48.91 28.16 6.57
C THR A 7 47.96 26.99 6.83
N SER A 8 47.79 26.55 8.08
CA SER A 8 46.81 25.50 8.43
C SER A 8 45.36 25.97 8.23
N THR A 9 45.00 27.17 8.68
CA THR A 9 43.62 27.69 8.52
C THR A 9 43.21 27.89 7.06
N THR A 10 44.15 28.23 6.18
CA THR A 10 43.89 28.41 4.75
C THR A 10 43.77 27.07 4.01
N LEU A 11 44.49 26.03 4.45
CA LEU A 11 44.35 24.67 3.94
C LEU A 11 43.01 24.03 4.36
N ASP A 12 42.58 24.21 5.61
CA ASP A 12 41.29 23.69 6.11
C ASP A 12 40.09 24.35 5.40
N SER A 13 40.19 25.66 5.14
CA SER A 13 39.18 26.40 4.37
C SER A 13 39.13 25.95 2.91
N GLN A 14 40.28 25.71 2.27
CA GLN A 14 40.33 25.13 0.93
C GLN A 14 39.76 23.72 0.89
N ALA A 15 40.14 22.85 1.82
CA ALA A 15 39.63 21.48 1.90
C ALA A 15 38.10 21.46 2.08
N THR A 16 37.56 22.35 2.92
CA THR A 16 36.12 22.51 3.11
C THR A 16 35.43 23.01 1.84
N THR A 17 36.03 23.98 1.14
CA THR A 17 35.51 24.52 -0.13
C THR A 17 35.50 23.46 -1.23
N TYR A 18 36.57 22.68 -1.37
CA TYR A 18 36.61 21.55 -2.31
C TYR A 18 35.62 20.45 -1.94
N SER A 19 35.43 20.17 -0.65
CA SER A 19 34.45 19.18 -0.17
C SER A 19 33.02 19.61 -0.48
N LEU A 20 32.69 20.90 -0.29
CA LEU A 20 31.39 21.46 -0.67
C LEU A 20 31.17 21.40 -2.18
N LEU A 21 32.17 21.81 -2.98
CA LEU A 21 32.07 21.79 -4.44
C LEU A 21 31.93 20.37 -4.99
N THR A 22 32.69 19.42 -4.47
CA THR A 22 32.60 18.01 -4.88
C THR A 22 31.25 17.40 -4.50
N THR A 23 30.72 17.71 -3.32
CA THR A 23 29.38 17.29 -2.91
C THR A 23 28.31 17.87 -3.83
N LEU A 24 28.40 19.16 -4.14
CA LEU A 24 27.46 19.84 -5.04
C LEU A 24 27.51 19.25 -6.46
N LEU A 25 28.72 19.00 -6.98
CA LEU A 25 28.92 18.41 -8.29
C LEU A 25 28.39 16.97 -8.35
N THR A 26 28.59 16.21 -7.27
CA THR A 26 28.08 14.83 -7.13
C THR A 26 26.55 14.82 -7.14
N LEU A 27 25.92 15.74 -6.40
CA LEU A 27 24.46 15.89 -6.40
C LEU A 27 23.92 16.27 -7.79
N LEU A 28 24.60 17.19 -8.49
CA LEU A 28 24.22 17.58 -9.85
C LEU A 28 24.37 16.41 -10.84
N LEU A 29 25.44 15.63 -10.74
CA LEU A 29 25.67 14.45 -11.59
C LEU A 29 24.66 13.34 -11.32
N LEU A 30 24.34 13.07 -10.05
CA LEU A 30 23.30 12.11 -9.66
C LEU A 30 21.92 12.56 -10.14
N GLY A 31 21.58 13.84 -9.96
CA GLY A 31 20.31 14.39 -10.38
C GLY A 31 20.14 14.40 -11.90
N ALA A 32 21.14 14.94 -12.63
CA ALA A 32 21.11 14.99 -14.09
C ALA A 32 21.22 13.60 -14.72
N GLY A 33 22.09 12.73 -14.20
CA GLY A 33 22.24 11.36 -14.66
C GLY A 33 20.99 10.52 -14.41
N GLY A 34 20.37 10.65 -13.24
CA GLY A 34 19.10 10.01 -12.91
C GLY A 34 17.94 10.50 -13.79
N TYR A 35 17.85 11.81 -14.01
CA TYR A 35 16.84 12.41 -14.89
C TYR A 35 17.00 11.96 -16.35
N PHE A 36 18.24 11.90 -16.84
CA PHE A 36 18.54 11.46 -18.19
C PHE A 36 18.27 9.97 -18.37
N ALA A 37 18.63 9.13 -17.40
CA ALA A 37 18.32 7.69 -17.40
C ALA A 37 16.80 7.42 -17.37
N TYR A 38 16.03 8.28 -16.68
CA TYR A 38 14.57 8.24 -16.69
C TYR A 38 13.99 8.64 -18.06
N GLN A 39 14.46 9.74 -18.66
CA GLN A 39 13.98 10.23 -19.96
C GLN A 39 14.39 9.36 -21.15
N GLN A 40 15.56 8.71 -21.10
CA GLN A 40 16.02 7.82 -22.17
C GLN A 40 15.39 6.41 -22.13
N GLY A 41 14.51 6.12 -21.17
CA GLY A 41 13.89 4.80 -21.05
C GLY A 41 14.86 3.70 -20.61
N TYR A 42 16.08 4.03 -20.16
CA TYR A 42 16.98 3.03 -19.57
C TYR A 42 16.39 2.41 -18.29
N LEU A 43 15.51 3.15 -17.61
CA LEU A 43 14.73 2.67 -16.48
C LEU A 43 13.41 2.00 -16.87
N ASP A 44 12.94 2.07 -18.13
CA ASP A 44 11.68 1.43 -18.56
C ASP A 44 11.59 -0.06 -18.18
N PRO A 45 12.57 -0.92 -18.51
CA PRO A 45 12.48 -2.34 -18.17
C PRO A 45 12.52 -2.61 -16.65
N LEU A 46 13.07 -1.68 -15.86
CA LEU A 46 13.12 -1.78 -14.39
C LEU A 46 11.83 -1.27 -13.75
N ILE A 47 11.30 -0.15 -14.23
CA ILE A 47 10.03 0.44 -13.78
C ILE A 47 8.87 -0.46 -14.19
N GLU A 48 8.91 -1.08 -15.37
CA GLU A 48 7.90 -2.05 -15.80
C GLU A 48 7.91 -3.27 -14.88
N LYS A 49 9.08 -3.84 -14.56
CA LYS A 49 9.18 -4.99 -13.65
C LYS A 49 8.76 -4.63 -12.22
N ALA A 50 9.18 -3.48 -11.71
CA ALA A 50 8.79 -3.00 -10.38
C ALA A 50 7.28 -2.66 -10.33
N GLY A 51 6.77 -2.02 -11.38
CA GLY A 51 5.36 -1.69 -11.55
C GLY A 51 4.50 -2.94 -11.61
N VAL A 52 4.86 -3.94 -12.42
CA VAL A 52 4.16 -5.24 -12.50
C VAL A 52 4.15 -5.94 -11.14
N LEU A 53 5.24 -5.88 -10.37
CA LEU A 53 5.27 -6.45 -9.02
C LEU A 53 4.35 -5.71 -8.05
N VAL A 54 4.34 -4.38 -8.08
CA VAL A 54 3.45 -3.55 -7.25
C VAL A 54 1.99 -3.77 -7.63
N PHE A 55 1.67 -3.83 -8.93
CA PHE A 55 0.32 -4.12 -9.42
C PHE A 55 -0.10 -5.54 -9.07
N LYS A 56 0.77 -6.54 -9.19
CA LYS A 56 0.49 -7.91 -8.71
C LYS A 56 0.24 -7.93 -7.21
N ALA A 57 1.03 -7.21 -6.41
CA ALA A 57 0.84 -7.15 -4.96
C ALA A 57 -0.50 -6.49 -4.61
N LYS A 58 -0.85 -5.37 -5.27
CA LYS A 58 -2.16 -4.73 -5.13
C LYS A 58 -3.30 -5.66 -5.54
N ALA A 59 -3.18 -6.33 -6.68
CA ALA A 59 -4.19 -7.27 -7.16
C ALA A 59 -4.38 -8.47 -6.21
N VAL A 60 -3.30 -8.98 -5.60
CA VAL A 60 -3.39 -10.05 -4.59
C VAL A 60 -4.04 -9.54 -3.30
N ALA A 61 -3.80 -8.29 -2.92
CA ALA A 61 -4.46 -7.67 -1.77
C ALA A 61 -5.96 -7.47 -2.02
N GLU A 62 -6.34 -6.89 -3.16
CA GLU A 62 -7.75 -6.74 -3.56
C GLU A 62 -8.45 -8.09 -3.72
N ALA A 63 -7.79 -9.09 -4.31
CA ALA A 63 -8.37 -10.43 -4.43
C ALA A 63 -8.63 -11.08 -3.07
N LYS A 64 -7.74 -10.87 -2.08
CA LYS A 64 -7.95 -11.34 -0.70
C LYS A 64 -9.09 -10.60 -0.01
N GLU A 65 -9.19 -9.29 -0.23
CA GLU A 65 -10.28 -8.47 0.31
C GLU A 65 -11.64 -8.92 -0.27
N MET A 66 -11.74 -9.06 -1.59
CA MET A 66 -12.93 -9.58 -2.26
C MET A 66 -13.26 -11.02 -1.87
N GLN A 67 -12.25 -11.88 -1.67
CA GLN A 67 -12.47 -13.24 -1.18
C GLN A 67 -13.03 -13.24 0.24
N ALA A 68 -12.52 -12.39 1.13
CA ALA A 68 -13.03 -12.27 2.50
C ALA A 68 -14.45 -11.71 2.53
N GLU A 69 -14.74 -10.69 1.72
CA GLU A 69 -16.07 -10.10 1.59
C GLU A 69 -17.07 -11.10 0.98
N GLY A 70 -16.67 -11.84 -0.05
CA GLY A 70 -17.47 -12.90 -0.65
C GLY A 70 -17.74 -14.07 0.29
N LEU A 71 -16.76 -14.48 1.11
CA LEU A 71 -16.93 -15.52 2.11
C LEU A 71 -17.95 -15.09 3.17
N LYS A 72 -17.82 -13.86 3.66
CA LYS A 72 -18.73 -13.28 4.65
C LYS A 72 -20.16 -13.13 4.09
N ALA A 73 -20.30 -12.63 2.87
CA ALA A 73 -21.59 -12.52 2.20
C ALA A 73 -22.23 -13.90 1.96
N GLY A 74 -21.45 -14.92 1.63
CA GLY A 74 -21.92 -16.29 1.49
C GLY A 74 -22.39 -16.88 2.83
N GLU A 75 -21.63 -16.68 3.90
CA GLU A 75 -21.97 -17.14 5.24
C GLU A 75 -23.24 -16.48 5.77
N ASP A 76 -23.39 -15.16 5.57
CA ASP A 76 -24.59 -14.41 5.91
C ASP A 76 -25.81 -14.84 5.07
N PHE A 77 -25.62 -15.15 3.79
CA PHE A 77 -26.69 -15.66 2.92
C PHE A 77 -27.18 -17.04 3.38
N VAL A 78 -26.27 -17.98 3.65
CA VAL A 78 -26.62 -19.32 4.14
C VAL A 78 -27.29 -19.22 5.52
N GLY A 79 -26.76 -18.40 6.43
CA GLY A 79 -27.37 -18.13 7.72
C GLY A 79 -28.76 -17.51 7.62
N SER A 80 -28.99 -16.63 6.65
CA SER A 80 -30.29 -16.01 6.38
C SER A 80 -31.31 -17.01 5.86
N GLN A 81 -30.92 -17.93 4.97
CA GLN A 81 -31.81 -18.99 4.50
C GLN A 81 -32.20 -19.97 5.62
N LEU A 82 -31.24 -20.35 6.48
CA LEU A 82 -31.51 -21.19 7.66
C LEU A 82 -32.47 -20.51 8.65
N LYS A 83 -32.31 -19.20 8.90
CA LYS A 83 -33.24 -18.42 9.72
C LYS A 83 -34.63 -18.32 9.10
N GLY A 84 -34.73 -18.15 7.78
CA GLY A 84 -36.01 -18.16 7.06
C GLY A 84 -36.74 -19.49 7.18
N ASN A 85 -36.02 -20.61 7.07
CA ASN A 85 -36.57 -21.94 7.29
C ASN A 85 -37.04 -22.13 8.74
N GLN A 86 -36.25 -21.70 9.72
CA GLN A 86 -36.65 -21.72 11.13
C GLN A 86 -37.87 -20.84 11.42
N GLN A 87 -37.98 -19.69 10.77
CA GLN A 87 -39.17 -18.83 10.86
C GLN A 87 -40.40 -19.48 10.23
N ALA A 88 -40.24 -20.16 9.09
CA ALA A 88 -41.33 -20.90 8.45
C ALA A 88 -41.83 -22.06 9.33
N ASP A 89 -40.91 -22.81 9.95
CA ASP A 89 -41.25 -23.88 10.90
C ASP A 89 -41.92 -23.33 12.16
N GLN A 90 -41.44 -22.21 12.72
CA GLN A 90 -42.07 -21.54 13.85
C GLN A 90 -43.51 -21.08 13.55
N VAL A 91 -43.75 -20.52 12.35
CA VAL A 91 -45.11 -20.15 11.89
C VAL A 91 -46.01 -21.38 11.73
N LYS A 92 -45.46 -22.51 11.26
CA LYS A 92 -46.19 -23.77 11.09
C LYS A 92 -46.56 -24.43 12.44
N GLU A 93 -45.68 -24.32 13.43
CA GLU A 93 -45.89 -24.83 14.80
C GLU A 93 -46.71 -23.86 15.67
N GLY A 94 -47.04 -22.66 15.17
CA GLY A 94 -47.82 -21.67 15.90
C GLY A 94 -47.05 -20.96 17.02
N LEU A 95 -45.71 -21.00 16.97
CA LEU A 95 -44.82 -20.41 17.96
C LEU A 95 -44.27 -19.07 17.45
N GLY A 96 -44.29 -18.03 18.30
CA GLY A 96 -43.90 -16.66 17.94
C GLY A 96 -45.07 -15.74 17.56
N GLY A 97 -44.82 -14.42 17.52
CA GLY A 97 -45.85 -13.38 17.42
C GLY A 97 -46.77 -13.42 16.19
N ILE A 98 -46.42 -14.19 15.14
CA ILE A 98 -47.26 -14.44 13.96
C ILE A 98 -48.04 -15.76 14.05
N GLY A 99 -47.50 -16.77 14.75
CA GLY A 99 -48.19 -18.06 14.99
C GLY A 99 -49.35 -17.95 15.99
N GLY A 100 -49.25 -17.02 16.95
CA GLY A 100 -50.32 -16.74 17.92
C GLY A 100 -51.62 -16.20 17.29
N LEU A 101 -51.53 -15.50 16.16
CA LEU A 101 -52.68 -14.94 15.45
C LEU A 101 -53.63 -15.98 14.86
N LYS A 102 -53.17 -17.23 14.62
CA LYS A 102 -54.03 -18.32 14.13
C LYS A 102 -54.77 -19.06 15.25
N LYS A 103 -54.43 -18.81 16.51
CA LYS A 103 -55.06 -19.48 17.67
C LYS A 103 -56.26 -18.71 18.22
N GLU A 104 -56.46 -17.47 17.79
CA GLU A 104 -57.52 -16.55 18.26
C GLU A 104 -58.62 -16.26 17.22
N LEU A 105 -58.66 -17.00 16.11
CA LEU A 105 -59.78 -17.06 15.15
C LEU A 105 -60.48 -18.41 15.25
#